data_AF-A0A523SGW0-F1
#
_entry.id   AF-A0A523SGW0-F1
#
_cell.length_a   1.000
_cell.length_b   1.000
_cell.length_c   1.000
_cell.angle_alpha   90.00
_cell.angle_beta   90.00
_cell.angle_gamma   90.00
#
_symmetry.space_group_name_H-M   'P 1'
#
loop_
_entity.id
_entity.type
_entity.pdbx_description
1 polymer ?
#
loop_
_entity_poly.entity_id
_entity_poly.type
_entity_poly.pdbx_seq_one_letter_code
_entity_poly.pdbx_strand_id
1 'polypeptide(L)'
;MIIEHKEDINSDFEGTIIDIETTGEFDEHYRYTNDSREYQYMQEVIFGFINKHSLNIFCAKGREAISDLRAETQKLIDSLERPFYAFNCNFESGVLFHELGKKIDFDGEL
;
A
#
# COMPACT_ATOMS: atom_id res chain seq x y z
N MET A 1 -9.82 -5.42 14.04
CA MET A 1 -10.90 -4.52 13.54
C MET A 1 -10.28 -3.51 12.60
N ILE A 2 -10.76 -3.45 11.36
CA ILE A 2 -10.36 -2.47 10.35
C ILE A 2 -11.42 -1.35 10.34
N ILE A 3 -10.98 -0.10 10.25
CA ILE A 3 -11.86 1.05 10.01
C ILE A 3 -11.78 1.36 8.52
N GLU A 4 -12.94 1.44 7.87
CA GLU A 4 -13.05 1.84 6.47
C GLU A 4 -13.60 3.26 6.38
N HIS A 5 -12.94 4.09 5.57
CA HIS A 5 -13.44 5.37 5.12
C HIS A 5 -13.58 5.33 3.60
N LYS A 6 -14.71 5.82 3.10
CA LYS A 6 -15.00 5.83 1.67
C LYS A 6 -15.65 7.14 1.26
N GLU A 7 -15.18 7.69 0.15
CA GLU A 7 -15.79 8.82 -0.53
C GLU A 7 -16.01 8.45 -2.01
N ASP A 8 -17.23 8.65 -2.52
CA ASP A 8 -17.54 8.41 -3.92
C ASP A 8 -16.98 9.54 -4.80
N ILE A 9 -16.40 9.16 -5.93
CA ILE A 9 -15.78 10.05 -6.91
C ILE A 9 -16.40 9.77 -8.28
N ASN A 10 -16.50 10.81 -9.11
CA ASN A 10 -16.78 10.67 -10.53
C ASN A 10 -15.66 11.35 -11.32
N SER A 11 -14.73 10.55 -11.83
CA SER A 11 -13.55 11.01 -12.56
C SER A 11 -13.37 10.19 -13.84
N ASP A 12 -12.62 10.73 -14.81
CA ASP A 12 -12.16 10.05 -16.02
C ASP A 12 -10.74 9.46 -15.87
N PHE A 13 -10.18 9.46 -14.66
CA PHE A 13 -8.85 8.90 -14.38
C PHE A 13 -8.79 7.40 -14.67
N GLU A 14 -7.83 6.98 -15.49
CA GLU A 14 -7.60 5.56 -15.77
C GLU A 14 -6.59 4.95 -14.80
N GLY A 15 -7.01 3.92 -14.06
CA GLY A 15 -6.17 3.18 -13.13
C GLY A 15 -6.45 3.51 -11.66
N THR A 16 -5.47 3.23 -10.82
CA THR A 16 -5.57 3.39 -9.37
C THR A 16 -4.31 4.03 -8.80
N ILE A 17 -4.47 5.08 -8.01
CA ILE A 17 -3.42 5.65 -7.16
C ILE A 17 -3.47 4.90 -5.83
N ILE A 18 -2.35 4.38 -5.36
CA ILE A 18 -2.22 3.65 -4.09
C ILE A 18 -1.23 4.41 -3.21
N ASP A 19 -1.51 4.40 -1.91
CA ASP A 19 -0.66 4.99 -0.89
C ASP A 19 -0.79 4.15 0.39
N ILE A 20 0.32 3.96 1.12
CA ILE A 20 0.32 3.22 2.38
C ILE A 20 0.94 4.05 3.50
N GLU A 21 0.45 3.83 4.71
CA GLU A 21 1.12 4.32 5.92
C GLU A 21 1.66 3.14 6.71
N THR A 22 2.86 3.31 7.25
CA THR A 22 3.60 2.22 7.88
C THR A 22 4.02 2.56 9.30
N THR A 23 4.31 1.51 10.06
CA THR A 23 5.09 1.58 11.30
C THR A 23 6.29 0.64 11.19
N GLY A 24 7.30 0.82 12.04
CA GLY A 24 8.54 0.05 12.00
C GLY A 24 9.75 0.92 11.69
N GLU A 25 10.88 0.27 11.47
CA GLU A 25 12.17 0.91 11.25
C GLU A 25 12.76 0.44 9.92
N PHE A 26 13.59 1.28 9.30
CA PHE A 26 14.43 0.86 8.19
C PHE A 26 15.50 -0.10 8.68
N ASP A 27 15.82 -1.14 7.89
CA ASP A 27 17.01 -1.95 8.17
C ASP A 27 18.27 -1.16 7.79
N GLU A 28 18.99 -0.67 8.80
CA GLU A 28 20.22 0.11 8.66
C GLU A 28 21.32 -0.61 7.87
N HIS A 29 21.30 -1.94 7.77
CA HIS A 29 22.27 -2.70 6.96
C HIS A 29 22.07 -2.48 5.45
N TYR A 30 20.85 -2.17 5.04
CA TYR A 30 20.46 -1.99 3.63
C TYR A 30 20.12 -0.54 3.31
N ARG A 31 20.19 0.35 4.29
CA ARG A 31 19.86 1.77 4.12
C ARG A 31 20.75 2.41 3.06
N TYR A 32 20.14 3.14 2.13
CA TYR A 32 20.82 3.79 1.00
C TYR A 32 21.49 2.84 -0.01
N THR A 33 21.12 1.55 0.00
CA THR A 33 21.67 0.56 -0.95
C THR A 33 20.77 0.30 -2.15
N ASN A 34 19.57 0.89 -2.19
CA ASN A 34 18.47 0.57 -3.13
C ASN A 34 18.02 -0.90 -3.07
N ASP A 35 18.26 -1.59 -1.95
CA ASP A 35 17.81 -2.95 -1.72
C ASP A 35 16.49 -2.94 -0.95
N SER A 36 15.47 -3.66 -1.45
CA SER A 36 14.15 -3.66 -0.81
C SER A 36 14.17 -4.20 0.61
N ARG A 37 15.21 -4.95 1.01
CA ARG A 37 15.41 -5.40 2.40
C ARG A 37 15.53 -4.24 3.39
N GLU A 38 15.79 -3.02 2.93
CA GLU A 38 15.65 -1.80 3.73
C GLU A 38 14.27 -1.70 4.41
N TYR A 39 13.21 -2.24 3.79
CA TYR A 39 11.83 -2.15 4.28
C TYR A 39 11.33 -3.41 5.02
N GLN A 40 12.17 -4.42 5.24
CA GLN A 40 11.73 -5.75 5.72
C GLN A 40 11.12 -5.76 7.14
N TYR A 41 11.33 -4.70 7.92
CA TYR A 41 10.80 -4.54 9.28
C TYR A 41 9.64 -3.55 9.37
N MET A 42 9.16 -3.05 8.22
CA MET A 42 8.01 -2.17 8.14
C MET A 42 6.72 -2.98 8.08
N GLN A 43 5.67 -2.42 8.66
CA GLN A 43 4.33 -3.01 8.67
C GLN A 43 3.32 -1.96 8.20
N GLU A 44 2.47 -2.35 7.26
CA GLU A 44 1.34 -1.53 6.83
C GLU A 44 0.33 -1.37 7.97
N VAL A 45 -0.07 -0.12 8.24
CA VAL A 45 -1.11 0.22 9.22
C VAL A 45 -2.29 0.95 8.58
N ILE A 46 -2.10 1.50 7.38
CA ILE A 46 -3.15 2.07 6.53
C ILE A 46 -2.89 1.66 5.09
N PHE A 47 -3.94 1.23 4.40
CA PHE A 47 -3.96 1.04 2.95
C PHE A 47 -4.98 2.00 2.33
N GLY A 48 -4.52 2.89 1.46
CA GLY A 48 -5.34 3.88 0.77
C GLY A 48 -5.28 3.69 -0.73
N PHE A 49 -6.41 3.92 -1.41
CA PHE A 49 -6.39 4.03 -2.87
C PHE A 49 -7.48 4.97 -3.41
N ILE A 50 -7.20 5.54 -4.58
CA ILE A 50 -8.10 6.39 -5.35
C ILE A 50 -8.20 5.84 -6.76
N ASN A 51 -9.42 5.67 -7.25
CA ASN A 51 -9.70 5.40 -8.65
C ASN A 51 -10.84 6.29 -9.14
N LYS A 52 -11.28 6.08 -10.38
CA LYS A 52 -12.38 6.85 -10.99
C LYS A 52 -13.72 6.83 -10.23
N HIS A 53 -13.90 5.85 -9.35
CA HIS A 53 -15.15 5.60 -8.63
C HIS A 53 -15.12 6.09 -7.18
N SER A 54 -13.97 6.06 -6.52
CA SER A 54 -13.91 6.34 -5.09
C SER A 54 -12.49 6.53 -4.56
N LEU A 55 -12.41 7.24 -3.43
CA LEU A 55 -11.32 7.15 -2.46
C LEU A 55 -11.73 6.14 -1.38
N ASN A 56 -10.85 5.19 -1.07
CA ASN A 56 -11.05 4.26 0.04
C ASN A 56 -9.79 4.23 0.91
N ILE A 57 -9.98 4.21 2.23
CA ILE A 57 -8.91 4.15 3.23
C ILE A 57 -9.27 3.09 4.26
N PHE A 58 -8.37 2.13 4.45
CA PHE A 58 -8.51 1.03 5.40
C PHE A 58 -7.44 1.17 6.49
N CYS A 59 -7.87 1.35 7.74
CA CYS A 59 -6.97 1.58 8.87
C CYS A 59 -7.04 0.42 9.87
N ALA A 60 -5.88 -0.12 10.25
CA ALA A 60 -5.79 -1.09 11.33
C ALA A 60 -6.06 -0.43 12.69
N LYS A 61 -7.14 -0.83 13.40
CA LYS A 61 -7.40 -0.34 14.75
C LYS A 61 -6.58 -1.10 15.79
N GLY A 62 -5.35 -0.63 15.99
CA GLY A 62 -4.39 -1.21 16.93
C GLY A 62 -3.60 -2.38 16.33
N ARG A 63 -2.57 -2.83 17.06
CA ARG A 63 -1.60 -3.82 16.55
C ARG A 63 -2.20 -5.16 16.15
N GLU A 64 -3.24 -5.60 16.86
CA GLU A 64 -3.91 -6.88 16.58
C GLU A 64 -4.63 -6.89 15.22
N ALA A 65 -4.99 -5.71 14.69
CA ALA A 65 -5.68 -5.59 13.41
C ALA A 65 -4.74 -5.52 12.20
N ILE A 66 -3.41 -5.44 12.40
CA ILE A 66 -2.44 -5.31 11.32
C ILE A 66 -2.46 -6.55 10.42
N SER A 67 -2.54 -7.75 11.00
CA SER A 67 -2.65 -8.98 10.22
C SER A 67 -3.95 -9.07 9.42
N ASP A 68 -5.04 -8.53 9.97
CA ASP A 68 -6.32 -8.46 9.26
C ASP A 68 -6.22 -7.50 8.07
N LEU A 69 -5.62 -6.32 8.28
CA LEU A 69 -5.41 -5.33 7.23
C LEU A 69 -4.56 -5.91 6.10
N ARG A 70 -3.42 -6.53 6.41
CA ARG A 70 -2.56 -7.23 5.44
C ARG A 70 -3.35 -8.22 4.58
N ALA A 71 -4.21 -9.03 5.20
CA ALA A 71 -5.03 -10.01 4.48
C ALA A 71 -6.08 -9.34 3.58
N GLU A 72 -6.60 -8.18 3.97
CA GLU A 72 -7.54 -7.40 3.17
C GLU A 72 -6.85 -6.67 2.02
N THR A 73 -5.71 -6.03 2.27
CA THR A 73 -4.84 -5.39 1.26
C THR A 73 -4.49 -6.35 0.14
N GLN A 74 -4.14 -7.61 0.48
CA GLN A 74 -3.86 -8.63 -0.54
C GLN A 74 -5.04 -8.85 -1.50
N LYS A 75 -6.28 -8.89 -0.98
CA LYS A 75 -7.48 -9.07 -1.81
C LYS A 75 -7.78 -7.83 -2.63
N LEU A 76 -7.66 -6.65 -2.01
CA LEU A 76 -7.95 -5.37 -2.63
C LEU A 76 -7.01 -5.16 -3.82
N ILE A 77 -5.70 -5.26 -3.61
CA ILE A 77 -4.69 -5.07 -4.68
C ILE A 77 -4.97 -5.98 -5.89
N ASP A 78 -5.39 -7.22 -5.67
CA ASP A 78 -5.69 -8.17 -6.75
C ASP A 78 -6.94 -7.78 -7.56
N SER A 79 -7.80 -6.92 -7.00
CA SER A 79 -9.04 -6.44 -7.62
C SER A 79 -8.96 -5.03 -8.20
N LEU A 80 -7.92 -4.25 -7.88
CA LEU A 80 -7.80 -2.87 -8.30
C LEU A 80 -7.53 -2.76 -9.80
N GLU A 81 -8.09 -1.73 -10.43
CA GLU A 81 -7.86 -1.45 -11.84
C GLU A 81 -6.45 -0.89 -12.05
N ARG A 82 -5.71 -1.47 -13.00
CA ARG A 82 -4.43 -0.93 -13.49
C ARG A 82 -4.67 0.18 -14.53
N PRO A 83 -3.69 1.07 -14.80
CA PRO A 83 -2.34 1.14 -14.21
C PRO A 83 -2.32 1.53 -12.72
N PHE A 84 -1.28 1.08 -12.01
CA PHE A 84 -1.02 1.49 -10.63
C PHE A 84 -0.06 2.67 -10.57
N TYR A 85 -0.40 3.65 -9.76
CA TYR A 85 0.42 4.83 -9.51
C TYR A 85 0.65 5.01 -8.02
N ALA A 86 1.79 5.57 -7.65
CA ALA A 86 2.03 6.05 -6.31
C ALA A 86 3.05 7.18 -6.32
N PHE A 87 3.13 7.90 -5.20
CA PHE A 87 4.29 8.71 -4.89
C PHE A 87 5.32 7.84 -4.15
N ASN A 88 6.58 7.94 -4.53
CA ASN A 88 7.68 7.10 -4.07
C ASN A 88 7.44 5.60 -4.30
N CYS A 89 7.23 5.19 -5.56
CA CYS A 89 6.87 3.80 -5.91
C CYS A 89 7.85 2.74 -5.36
N ASN A 90 9.13 3.08 -5.18
CA ASN A 90 10.12 2.15 -4.62
C ASN A 90 9.85 1.82 -3.15
N PHE A 91 9.35 2.78 -2.37
CA PHE A 91 8.96 2.57 -0.99
C PHE A 91 7.71 1.69 -0.94
N GLU A 92 6.66 2.08 -1.65
CA GLU A 92 5.38 1.36 -1.71
C GLU A 92 5.56 -0.10 -2.13
N SER A 93 6.23 -0.33 -3.27
CA SER A 93 6.50 -1.67 -3.77
C SER A 93 7.39 -2.48 -2.83
N GLY A 94 8.35 -1.83 -2.18
CA GLY A 94 9.29 -2.46 -1.26
C GLY A 94 8.60 -2.96 0.01
N VAL A 95 7.80 -2.11 0.66
CA VAL A 95 7.02 -2.48 1.85
C VAL A 95 6.02 -3.57 1.49
N LEU A 96 5.20 -3.37 0.45
CA LEU A 96 4.17 -4.33 0.05
C LEU A 96 4.78 -5.67 -0.37
N PHE A 97 5.99 -5.69 -0.94
CA PHE A 97 6.70 -6.93 -1.24
C PHE A 97 6.99 -7.77 0.01
N HIS A 98 7.52 -7.15 1.07
CA HIS A 98 7.84 -7.85 2.32
C HIS A 98 6.60 -8.16 3.15
N GLU A 99 5.64 -7.24 3.18
CA GLU A 99 4.38 -7.43 3.89
C GLU A 99 3.51 -8.48 3.21
N LEU A 100 3.37 -8.48 1.89
CA LEU A 100 2.45 -9.41 1.21
C LEU A 100 3.13 -10.67 0.67
N GLY A 101 4.46 -10.68 0.57
CA GLY A 101 5.21 -11.75 -0.09
C GLY A 101 4.98 -11.78 -1.61
N LYS A 102 4.51 -10.66 -2.19
CA LYS A 102 4.14 -10.53 -3.60
C LYS A 102 4.79 -9.29 -4.20
N LYS A 103 5.39 -9.43 -5.38
CA LYS A 103 5.89 -8.28 -6.13
C LYS A 103 4.69 -7.48 -6.69
N ILE A 104 4.62 -6.21 -6.34
CA ILE A 104 3.64 -5.25 -6.86
C ILE A 104 4.41 -4.22 -7.67
N ASP A 105 4.18 -4.26 -8.98
CA ASP A 105 4.77 -3.31 -9.90
C ASP A 105 3.86 -2.09 -10.02
N PHE A 106 4.43 -0.91 -9.85
CA PHE A 106 3.78 0.36 -10.16
C PHE A 106 4.10 0.75 -11.59
N ASP A 107 3.09 1.21 -12.33
CA ASP A 107 3.20 1.56 -13.74
C ASP A 107 3.57 3.04 -13.93
N GLY A 108 3.42 3.89 -12.90
CA GLY A 108 3.85 5.28 -12.95
C GLY A 108 4.08 5.92 -11.57
N GLU A 109 5.05 6.83 -11.54
CA GLU A 109 5.39 7.71 -10.41
C GLU A 109 4.59 9.03 -10.54
N LEU A 110 4.08 9.57 -9.42
CA LEU A 110 3.30 10.81 -9.37
C LEU A 110 4.12 12.07 -9.09
#